data_AF-A0A369BBX5-F1
#
_entry.id   AF-A0A369BBX5-F1
#
_cell.length_a   1.000
_cell.length_b   1.000
_cell.length_c   1.000
_cell.angle_alpha   90.00
_cell.angle_beta   90.00
_cell.angle_gamma   90.00
#
_symmetry.space_group_name_H-M   'P 1'
#
loop_
_entity.id
_entity.type
_entity.pdbx_description
1 polymer ?
#
loop_
_entity_poly.entity_id
_entity_poly.type
_entity_poly.pdbx_seq_one_letter_code
_entity_poly.pdbx_strand_id
1 'polypeptide(L)'
;MNKKLIILTAFVCAFCLISNISVFASEDSTVIINAASFYKVESVDKNYTTSNNGSSWEFKYQGYPAGATGEIDSISFEQSYSHTFSGTISASRSEIEASLGYSFGKQKSFSITKYSRALSQGEYVKAYSRKYYNVSKVTQQLYNGYVAQGIYAYVYGYEAIMPQLKLEYYTSSSSASVVDNIVQKATENQPEERKTEEEVYELDKYGNWQLINVTSF
;
A
#
# COMPACT_ATOMS: atom_id res chain seq x y z
N MET A 1 12.55 88.24 18.59
CA MET A 1 13.55 87.52 19.39
C MET A 1 13.19 87.69 20.86
N ASN A 2 12.68 86.66 21.54
CA ASN A 2 13.04 86.28 22.91
C ASN A 2 12.14 85.14 23.42
N LYS A 3 12.79 84.00 23.65
CA LYS A 3 12.32 82.83 24.39
C LYS A 3 12.62 83.04 25.88
N LYS A 4 11.98 82.21 26.72
CA LYS A 4 12.06 82.06 28.20
C LYS A 4 10.85 82.73 28.86
N LEU A 5 10.02 82.05 29.63
CA LEU A 5 10.40 81.26 30.79
C LEU A 5 9.32 80.21 31.12
N ILE A 6 9.76 78.98 31.34
CA ILE A 6 8.99 77.84 31.86
C ILE A 6 9.19 77.83 33.39
N ILE A 7 8.19 77.35 34.14
CA ILE A 7 8.30 76.40 35.30
C ILE A 7 7.45 76.78 36.54
N LEU A 8 6.59 75.81 36.90
CA LEU A 8 5.99 75.46 38.21
C LEU A 8 5.03 76.43 38.90
N THR A 9 3.83 75.95 39.25
CA THR A 9 3.54 75.42 40.60
C THR A 9 2.21 74.67 40.57
N ALA A 10 2.25 73.38 40.94
CA ALA A 10 1.10 72.54 41.17
C ALA A 10 0.57 72.75 42.59
N PHE A 11 -0.74 72.96 42.78
CA PHE A 11 -1.44 72.54 44.01
C PHE A 11 -2.97 72.65 43.84
N VAL A 12 -3.66 71.52 44.09
CA VAL A 12 -4.98 71.40 44.74
C VAL A 12 -6.21 71.79 43.91
N CYS A 13 -7.30 71.05 43.85
CA CYS A 13 -7.68 69.67 44.19
C CYS A 13 -9.14 69.56 43.71
N ALA A 14 -9.52 68.33 43.33
CA ALA A 14 -10.87 67.79 43.50
C ALA A 14 -12.02 68.29 42.61
N PHE A 15 -12.90 67.34 42.35
CA PHE A 15 -14.22 67.47 41.72
C PHE A 15 -14.26 67.57 40.19
N CYS A 16 -14.12 66.40 39.55
CA CYS A 16 -15.24 65.79 38.83
C CYS A 16 -14.87 64.34 38.43
N LEU A 17 -15.07 63.43 39.39
CA LEU A 17 -15.57 62.09 39.07
C LEU A 17 -16.89 62.28 38.30
N ILE A 18 -17.07 61.64 37.15
CA ILE A 18 -18.33 61.03 36.71
C ILE A 18 -18.10 60.26 35.39
N SER A 19 -18.41 58.96 35.48
CA SER A 19 -18.74 57.97 34.44
C SER A 19 -17.69 57.51 33.42
N ASN A 20 -17.20 56.29 33.73
CA ASN A 20 -16.95 55.22 32.77
C ASN A 20 -18.02 55.19 31.67
N ILE A 21 -17.60 55.30 30.41
CA ILE A 21 -18.33 54.67 29.30
C ILE A 21 -17.45 53.49 28.87
N SER A 22 -17.61 52.39 29.59
CA SER A 22 -17.31 51.08 29.03
C SER A 22 -18.30 50.88 27.89
N VAL A 23 -17.84 50.99 26.65
CA VAL A 23 -18.62 50.54 25.50
C VAL A 23 -18.75 49.03 25.65
N PHE A 24 -19.91 48.59 26.12
CA PHE A 24 -20.36 47.22 25.96
C PHE A 24 -20.53 47.00 24.45
N ALA A 25 -19.61 46.24 23.86
CA ALA A 25 -19.92 45.55 22.61
C ALA A 25 -21.11 44.63 22.92
N SER A 26 -22.23 44.85 22.24
CA SER A 26 -23.38 43.96 22.36
C SER A 26 -22.98 42.57 21.88
N GLU A 27 -23.08 41.58 22.77
CA GLU A 27 -23.27 40.22 22.34
C GLU A 27 -24.59 40.13 21.58
N ASP A 28 -24.51 39.68 20.33
CA ASP A 28 -25.26 38.55 19.81
C ASP A 28 -25.58 38.79 18.34
N SER A 29 -24.58 38.53 17.50
CA SER A 29 -24.85 37.94 16.21
C SER A 29 -24.28 36.53 16.28
N THR A 30 -25.07 35.59 16.80
CA THR A 30 -24.97 34.21 16.34
C THR A 30 -25.08 34.25 14.82
N VAL A 31 -23.93 34.30 14.16
CA VAL A 31 -23.85 33.91 12.76
C VAL A 31 -24.27 32.46 12.77
N ILE A 32 -25.54 32.20 12.45
CA ILE A 32 -25.98 30.88 12.03
C ILE A 32 -25.28 30.65 10.70
N ILE A 33 -24.01 30.24 10.77
CA ILE A 33 -23.40 29.51 9.69
C ILE A 33 -24.23 28.24 9.68
N ASN A 34 -25.12 28.09 8.70
CA ASN A 34 -25.59 26.77 8.31
C ASN A 34 -24.34 26.03 7.88
N ALA A 35 -23.65 25.44 8.86
CA ALA A 35 -22.34 24.92 8.64
C ALA A 35 -22.55 23.66 7.80
N ALA A 36 -22.04 23.69 6.57
CA ALA A 36 -22.20 22.55 5.70
C ALA A 36 -21.60 21.32 6.40
N SER A 37 -22.34 20.22 6.37
CA SER A 37 -21.82 18.93 6.83
C SER A 37 -20.74 18.46 5.86
N PHE A 38 -19.55 18.14 6.36
CA PHE A 38 -18.45 17.63 5.55
C PHE A 38 -17.63 16.58 6.30
N TYR A 39 -16.98 15.67 5.56
CA TYR A 39 -16.04 14.70 6.13
C TYR A 39 -14.60 15.22 6.04
N LYS A 40 -13.79 14.88 7.05
CA LYS A 40 -12.34 15.06 7.06
C LYS A 40 -11.65 13.75 7.41
N VAL A 41 -10.37 13.64 7.06
CA VAL A 41 -9.52 12.55 7.54
C VAL A 41 -9.26 12.75 9.03
N GLU A 42 -9.68 11.78 9.84
CA GLU A 42 -9.47 11.77 11.29
C GLU A 42 -8.16 11.06 11.64
N SER A 43 -7.94 9.89 11.06
CA SER A 43 -6.73 9.11 11.29
C SER A 43 -6.38 8.22 10.11
N VAL A 44 -5.10 7.92 10.00
CA VAL A 44 -4.56 6.96 9.03
C VAL A 44 -3.74 5.93 9.79
N ASP A 45 -4.18 4.68 9.75
CA ASP A 45 -3.41 3.53 10.17
C ASP A 45 -2.61 3.01 8.97
N LYS A 46 -1.34 3.46 8.88
CA LYS A 46 -0.43 3.06 7.81
C LYS A 46 0.11 1.66 8.08
N ASN A 47 0.16 0.83 7.04
CA ASN A 47 0.58 -0.57 7.13
C ASN A 47 -0.34 -1.42 8.02
N TYR A 48 -1.64 -1.12 8.00
CA TYR A 48 -2.67 -1.88 8.71
C TYR A 48 -2.58 -3.38 8.42
N THR A 49 -2.36 -3.76 7.16
CA THR A 49 -2.10 -5.15 6.75
C THR A 49 -1.47 -5.23 5.37
N THR A 50 -1.19 -6.43 4.89
CA THR A 50 -0.87 -6.71 3.49
C THR A 50 -1.97 -7.55 2.84
N SER A 51 -2.14 -7.45 1.53
CA SER A 51 -3.17 -8.20 0.82
C SER A 51 -2.82 -8.40 -0.66
N ASN A 52 -3.26 -9.52 -1.23
CA ASN A 52 -3.24 -9.71 -2.69
C ASN A 52 -4.45 -9.06 -3.39
N ASN A 53 -5.41 -8.54 -2.63
CA ASN A 53 -6.66 -7.95 -3.11
C ASN A 53 -7.39 -8.85 -4.14
N GLY A 54 -7.41 -10.17 -3.89
CA GLY A 54 -8.05 -11.15 -4.78
C GLY A 54 -7.28 -11.46 -6.07
N SER A 55 -6.04 -10.98 -6.22
CA SER A 55 -5.20 -11.29 -7.39
C SER A 55 -4.88 -12.77 -7.45
N SER A 56 -5.19 -13.40 -8.60
CA SER A 56 -4.73 -14.75 -8.94
C SER A 56 -3.24 -14.77 -9.29
N TRP A 57 -2.66 -15.97 -9.29
CA TRP A 57 -1.33 -16.23 -9.82
C TRP A 57 -1.34 -16.15 -11.35
N GLU A 58 -0.42 -15.38 -11.91
CA GLU A 58 -0.21 -15.20 -13.34
C GLU A 58 1.11 -15.84 -13.74
N PHE A 59 1.10 -16.68 -14.78
CA PHE A 59 2.30 -17.31 -15.34
C PHE A 59 3.24 -16.26 -15.93
N LYS A 60 4.54 -16.38 -15.68
CA LYS A 60 5.57 -15.44 -16.15
C LYS A 60 6.71 -16.09 -16.89
N TYR A 61 7.12 -17.29 -16.48
CA TYR A 61 8.31 -17.92 -17.00
C TYR A 61 8.21 -19.44 -16.89
N GLN A 62 8.80 -20.13 -17.86
CA GLN A 62 9.08 -21.56 -17.79
C GLN A 62 10.51 -21.80 -18.25
N GLY A 63 11.26 -22.51 -17.42
CA GLY A 63 12.61 -22.98 -17.69
C GLY A 63 12.66 -24.17 -18.63
N TYR A 64 13.88 -24.47 -19.09
CA TYR A 64 14.17 -25.74 -19.75
C TYR A 64 14.52 -26.80 -18.71
N PRO A 65 14.25 -28.09 -19.00
CA PRO A 65 14.78 -29.18 -18.18
C PRO A 65 16.30 -29.08 -18.05
N ALA A 66 16.78 -29.14 -16.81
CA ALA A 66 18.20 -29.08 -16.50
C ALA A 66 18.97 -30.21 -17.19
N GLY A 67 20.06 -29.88 -17.87
CA GLY A 67 20.92 -30.84 -18.55
C GLY A 67 21.73 -31.69 -17.57
N ALA A 68 22.10 -31.10 -16.43
CA ALA A 68 22.81 -31.71 -15.34
C ALA A 68 22.28 -31.25 -13.98
N THR A 69 22.52 -32.07 -12.95
CA THR A 69 22.21 -31.71 -11.56
C THR A 69 23.05 -30.51 -11.12
N GLY A 70 22.40 -29.55 -10.45
CA GLY A 70 23.05 -28.35 -9.92
C GLY A 70 22.87 -27.11 -10.79
N GLU A 71 22.27 -27.23 -11.98
CA GLU A 71 21.91 -26.09 -12.81
C GLU A 71 20.87 -25.20 -12.10
N ILE A 72 20.92 -23.90 -12.39
CA ILE A 72 20.07 -22.87 -11.79
C ILE A 72 19.51 -22.01 -12.91
N ASP A 73 18.22 -21.73 -12.83
CA ASP A 73 17.54 -20.82 -13.75
C ASP A 73 17.51 -19.39 -13.21
N SER A 74 17.70 -18.42 -14.11
CA SER A 74 17.51 -17.00 -13.83
C SER A 74 16.16 -16.53 -14.38
N ILE A 75 15.27 -16.16 -13.49
CA ILE A 75 13.92 -15.72 -13.81
C ILE A 75 13.91 -14.21 -13.76
N SER A 76 13.57 -13.55 -14.87
CA SER A 76 13.41 -12.10 -14.93
C SER A 76 12.18 -11.69 -15.71
N PHE A 77 11.38 -10.76 -15.16
CA PHE A 77 10.20 -10.20 -15.81
C PHE A 77 9.81 -8.85 -15.20
N GLU A 78 8.94 -8.12 -15.89
CA GLU A 78 8.35 -6.87 -15.39
C GLU A 78 6.88 -7.06 -15.03
N GLN A 79 6.43 -6.32 -14.03
CA GLN A 79 5.02 -6.26 -13.66
C GLN A 79 4.64 -4.84 -13.24
N SER A 80 3.48 -4.37 -13.70
CA SER A 80 2.97 -3.05 -13.34
C SER A 80 1.52 -3.12 -12.86
N TYR A 81 1.20 -2.41 -11.79
CA TYR A 81 -0.18 -2.22 -11.34
C TYR A 81 -0.34 -0.95 -10.52
N SER A 82 -1.57 -0.46 -10.44
CA SER A 82 -1.89 0.80 -9.79
C SER A 82 -2.12 0.67 -8.30
N HIS A 83 -1.84 1.75 -7.56
CA HIS A 83 -2.46 1.98 -6.27
C HIS A 83 -3.98 2.01 -6.43
N THR A 84 -4.72 1.38 -5.53
CA THR A 84 -6.19 1.34 -5.57
C THR A 84 -6.77 1.65 -4.20
N PHE A 85 -8.10 1.69 -4.10
CA PHE A 85 -8.80 1.81 -2.83
C PHE A 85 -10.04 0.92 -2.82
N SER A 86 -10.57 0.67 -1.62
CA SER A 86 -11.90 0.09 -1.41
C SER A 86 -12.61 0.80 -0.25
N GLY A 87 -13.91 0.60 -0.12
CA GLY A 87 -14.74 1.31 0.87
C GLY A 87 -15.27 2.65 0.34
N THR A 88 -15.59 3.56 1.26
CA THR A 88 -16.32 4.80 0.94
C THR A 88 -15.38 6.00 1.04
N ILE A 89 -15.23 6.72 -0.07
CA ILE A 89 -14.59 8.05 -0.09
C ILE A 89 -15.66 9.09 0.25
N SER A 90 -15.61 9.63 1.46
CA SER A 90 -16.52 10.67 1.95
C SER A 90 -15.80 12.01 2.15
N ALA A 91 -14.55 11.98 2.61
CA ALA A 91 -13.64 13.11 2.59
C ALA A 91 -13.08 13.35 1.18
N SER A 92 -12.43 14.49 0.96
CA SER A 92 -11.85 14.78 -0.35
C SER A 92 -10.77 13.76 -0.72
N ARG A 93 -10.80 13.27 -1.96
CA ARG A 93 -9.81 12.29 -2.45
C ARG A 93 -8.37 12.81 -2.32
N SER A 94 -8.16 14.10 -2.58
CA SER A 94 -6.86 14.75 -2.44
C SER A 94 -6.33 14.72 -1.00
N GLU A 95 -7.19 14.92 0.00
CA GLU A 95 -6.80 14.86 1.42
C GLU A 95 -6.45 13.43 1.84
N ILE A 96 -7.21 12.45 1.35
CA ILE A 96 -6.92 11.03 1.57
C ILE A 96 -5.58 10.64 0.94
N GLU A 97 -5.38 10.94 -0.35
CA GLU A 97 -4.14 10.63 -1.07
C GLU A 97 -2.92 11.35 -0.44
N ALA A 98 -3.09 12.59 0.02
CA ALA A 98 -2.05 13.33 0.74
C ALA A 98 -1.69 12.65 2.08
N SER A 99 -2.69 12.18 2.82
CA SER A 99 -2.48 11.50 4.11
C SER A 99 -1.80 10.14 3.93
N LEU A 100 -2.13 9.44 2.84
CA LEU A 100 -1.53 8.16 2.47
C LEU A 100 -0.09 8.31 1.96
N GLY A 101 0.16 9.35 1.16
CA GLY A 101 1.45 9.60 0.51
C GLY A 101 1.57 9.00 -0.89
N TYR A 102 0.46 8.59 -1.50
CA TYR A 102 0.39 8.11 -2.87
C TYR A 102 -0.99 8.40 -3.49
N SER A 103 -1.04 8.49 -4.81
CA SER A 103 -2.29 8.74 -5.54
C SER A 103 -2.89 7.45 -6.09
N PHE A 104 -4.20 7.29 -5.93
CA PHE A 104 -4.91 6.15 -6.50
C PHE A 104 -4.93 6.25 -8.03
N GLY A 105 -4.83 5.11 -8.70
CA GLY A 105 -4.76 5.01 -10.16
C GLY A 105 -3.35 5.20 -10.74
N LYS A 106 -2.40 5.78 -9.99
CA LYS A 106 -0.99 5.82 -10.42
C LYS A 106 -0.41 4.41 -10.47
N GLN A 107 0.18 4.06 -11.60
CA GLN A 107 0.85 2.77 -11.82
C GLN A 107 2.25 2.79 -11.21
N LYS A 108 2.65 1.66 -10.64
CA LYS A 108 4.01 1.38 -10.22
C LYS A 108 4.50 0.15 -10.98
N SER A 109 5.69 0.26 -11.54
CA SER A 109 6.35 -0.81 -12.29
C SER A 109 7.45 -1.43 -11.45
N PHE A 110 7.56 -2.75 -11.55
CA PHE A 110 8.52 -3.57 -10.83
C PHE A 110 9.33 -4.38 -11.82
N SER A 111 10.65 -4.31 -11.71
CA SER A 111 11.58 -5.22 -12.39
C SER A 111 11.99 -6.31 -11.41
N ILE A 112 11.75 -7.56 -11.76
CA ILE A 112 11.91 -8.70 -10.88
C ILE A 112 12.99 -9.60 -11.43
N THR A 113 13.93 -9.99 -10.57
CA THR A 113 14.90 -11.05 -10.83
C THR A 113 14.96 -12.00 -9.64
N LYS A 114 14.87 -13.31 -9.90
CA LYS A 114 14.99 -14.37 -8.90
C LYS A 114 15.66 -15.60 -9.51
N TYR A 115 16.54 -16.23 -8.75
CA TYR A 115 17.13 -17.51 -9.13
C TYR A 115 16.32 -18.67 -8.55
N SER A 116 16.22 -19.77 -9.28
CA SER A 116 15.70 -21.03 -8.74
C SER A 116 16.66 -21.61 -7.69
N ARG A 117 16.22 -22.62 -6.94
CA ARG A 117 17.18 -23.53 -6.30
C ARG A 117 17.94 -24.34 -7.36
N ALA A 118 18.98 -25.04 -6.92
CA ALA A 118 19.64 -26.05 -7.74
C ALA A 118 18.63 -27.10 -8.21
N LEU A 119 18.62 -27.36 -9.51
CA LEU A 119 17.73 -28.29 -10.17
C LEU A 119 18.37 -29.69 -10.24
N SER A 120 17.55 -30.72 -10.15
CA SER A 120 17.97 -32.08 -10.52
C SER A 120 18.00 -32.22 -12.04
N GLN A 121 18.81 -33.14 -12.58
CA GLN A 121 18.78 -33.43 -14.02
C GLN A 121 17.35 -33.77 -14.50
N GLY A 122 16.89 -33.09 -15.55
CA GLY A 122 15.53 -33.22 -16.09
C GLY A 122 14.43 -32.48 -15.32
N GLU A 123 14.77 -31.79 -14.24
CA GLU A 123 13.88 -30.89 -13.50
C GLU A 123 13.87 -29.49 -14.15
N TYR A 124 12.75 -28.79 -14.09
CA TYR A 124 12.63 -27.40 -14.52
C TYR A 124 11.69 -26.63 -13.61
N VAL A 125 11.70 -25.29 -13.73
CA VAL A 125 10.91 -24.39 -12.90
C VAL A 125 9.91 -23.60 -13.73
N LYS A 126 8.70 -23.40 -13.20
CA LYS A 126 7.72 -22.42 -13.69
C LYS A 126 7.59 -21.31 -12.65
N ALA A 127 7.62 -20.07 -13.10
CA ALA A 127 7.46 -18.91 -12.23
C ALA A 127 6.11 -18.22 -12.48
N TYR A 128 5.47 -17.84 -11.38
CA TYR A 128 4.23 -17.10 -11.35
C TYR A 128 4.38 -15.87 -10.45
N SER A 129 3.55 -14.87 -10.71
CA SER A 129 3.48 -13.66 -9.90
C SER A 129 2.03 -13.32 -9.57
N ARG A 130 1.80 -12.61 -8.47
CA ARG A 130 0.50 -11.97 -8.21
C ARG A 130 0.69 -10.61 -7.55
N LYS A 131 -0.28 -9.73 -7.78
CA LYS A 131 -0.26 -8.38 -7.19
C LYS A 131 -0.26 -8.47 -5.67
N TYR A 132 0.44 -7.56 -5.04
CA TYR A 132 0.52 -7.46 -3.60
C TYR A 132 0.52 -5.99 -3.17
N TYR A 133 -0.14 -5.73 -2.05
CA TYR A 133 -0.42 -4.38 -1.59
C TYR A 133 -0.09 -4.24 -0.11
N ASN A 134 0.47 -3.08 0.23
CA ASN A 134 0.46 -2.57 1.58
C ASN A 134 -0.85 -1.81 1.80
N VAL A 135 -1.65 -2.24 2.77
CA VAL A 135 -3.00 -1.72 3.01
C VAL A 135 -2.93 -0.73 4.17
N SER A 136 -3.47 0.47 3.95
CA SER A 136 -3.67 1.48 4.99
C SER A 136 -5.15 1.70 5.21
N LYS A 137 -5.57 1.83 6.47
CA LYS A 137 -6.95 2.15 6.82
C LYS A 137 -7.07 3.63 7.13
N VAL A 138 -7.96 4.32 6.43
CA VAL A 138 -8.24 5.74 6.66
C VAL A 138 -9.62 5.87 7.29
N THR A 139 -9.65 6.48 8.47
CA THR A 139 -10.88 6.82 9.18
C THR A 139 -11.25 8.25 8.83
N GLN A 140 -12.48 8.46 8.40
CA GLN A 140 -13.03 9.77 8.03
C GLN A 140 -14.13 10.12 9.02
N GLN A 141 -14.13 11.34 9.57
CA GLN A 141 -15.13 11.79 10.53
C GLN A 141 -16.00 12.90 9.95
N LEU A 142 -17.31 12.80 10.16
CA LEU A 142 -18.25 13.85 9.81
C LEU A 142 -18.15 15.02 10.79
N TYR A 143 -18.12 16.22 10.24
CA TYR A 143 -18.23 17.48 10.96
C TYR A 143 -19.45 18.24 10.49
N ASN A 144 -20.12 18.90 11.44
CA ASN A 144 -21.10 19.94 11.17
C ASN A 144 -20.45 21.27 11.57
N GLY A 145 -19.91 21.98 10.58
CA GLY A 145 -18.99 23.09 10.84
C GLY A 145 -17.71 22.62 11.52
N TYR A 146 -17.47 23.10 12.74
CA TYR A 146 -16.28 22.73 13.53
C TYR A 146 -16.57 21.66 14.58
N VAL A 147 -17.80 21.16 14.64
CA VAL A 147 -18.23 20.19 15.66
C VAL A 147 -18.17 18.79 15.07
N ALA A 148 -17.33 17.95 15.66
CA ALA A 148 -17.20 16.54 15.27
C ALA A 148 -18.45 15.76 15.68
N GLN A 149 -19.03 14.98 14.77
CA GLN A 149 -20.33 14.32 14.98
C GLN A 149 -20.23 12.87 15.49
N GLY A 150 -19.02 12.31 15.56
CA GLY A 150 -18.80 10.91 15.94
C GLY A 150 -19.33 9.90 14.92
N ILE A 151 -19.64 10.35 13.69
CA ILE A 151 -20.04 9.50 12.57
C ILE A 151 -18.82 9.28 11.68
N TYR A 152 -18.52 8.01 11.39
CA TYR A 152 -17.29 7.62 10.69
C TYR A 152 -17.56 6.87 9.38
N ALA A 153 -16.71 7.13 8.39
CA ALA A 153 -16.60 6.36 7.16
C ALA A 153 -15.17 5.82 7.01
N TYR A 154 -15.02 4.70 6.29
CA TYR A 154 -13.74 4.02 6.13
C TYR A 154 -13.40 3.83 4.67
N VAL A 155 -12.14 4.14 4.32
CA VAL A 155 -11.54 3.79 3.04
C VAL A 155 -10.24 3.05 3.30
N TYR A 156 -10.02 1.98 2.54
CA TYR A 156 -8.78 1.22 2.57
C TYR A 156 -7.97 1.60 1.35
N GLY A 157 -6.81 2.22 1.57
CA GLY A 157 -5.85 2.51 0.52
C GLY A 157 -4.93 1.30 0.30
N TYR A 158 -4.79 0.89 -0.95
CA TYR A 158 -3.93 -0.22 -1.36
C TYR A 158 -2.74 0.35 -2.12
N GLU A 159 -1.60 0.40 -1.44
CA GLU A 159 -0.35 0.82 -2.05
C GLU A 159 0.26 -0.34 -2.85
N ALA A 160 0.55 -0.14 -4.13
CA ALA A 160 1.29 -1.12 -4.91
C ALA A 160 2.71 -1.30 -4.33
N ILE A 161 3.03 -2.52 -3.92
CA ILE A 161 4.36 -2.96 -3.47
C ILE A 161 4.86 -4.09 -4.37
N MET A 162 6.06 -4.61 -4.13
CA MET A 162 6.60 -5.72 -4.94
C MET A 162 5.60 -6.89 -4.98
N PRO A 163 5.31 -7.49 -6.16
CA PRO A 163 4.44 -8.65 -6.24
C PRO A 163 5.03 -9.85 -5.49
N GLN A 164 4.16 -10.77 -5.09
CA GLN A 164 4.60 -12.06 -4.59
C GLN A 164 5.02 -12.94 -5.77
N LEU A 165 5.99 -13.82 -5.51
CA LEU A 165 6.43 -14.81 -6.49
C LEU A 165 6.08 -16.21 -6.03
N LYS A 166 5.82 -17.07 -7.00
CA LYS A 166 5.71 -18.51 -6.78
C LYS A 166 6.58 -19.22 -7.80
N LEU A 167 7.45 -20.09 -7.32
CA LEU A 167 8.23 -21.02 -8.13
C LEU A 167 7.65 -22.42 -7.96
N GLU A 168 7.28 -23.06 -9.05
CA GLU A 168 6.82 -24.44 -9.06
C GLU A 168 7.85 -25.29 -9.81
N TYR A 169 8.33 -26.35 -9.18
CA TYR A 169 9.33 -27.25 -9.73
C TYR A 169 8.66 -28.50 -10.26
N TYR A 170 9.13 -28.96 -11.42
CA TYR A 170 8.55 -30.08 -12.14
C TYR A 170 9.63 -31.01 -12.65
N THR A 171 9.36 -32.30 -12.62
CA THR A 171 10.17 -33.32 -13.30
C THR A 171 9.42 -33.85 -14.51
N SER A 172 10.15 -34.04 -15.62
CA SER A 172 9.62 -34.74 -16.78
C SER A 172 9.80 -36.24 -16.59
N SER A 173 8.71 -36.99 -16.74
CA SER A 173 8.68 -38.46 -16.63
C SER A 173 9.59 -39.19 -17.62
N SER A 174 10.16 -38.50 -18.62
CA SER A 174 11.15 -39.05 -19.56
C SER A 174 12.48 -39.45 -18.92
N SER A 175 12.71 -39.09 -17.65
CA SER A 175 13.95 -39.42 -16.90
C SER A 175 13.76 -40.54 -15.86
N ALA A 176 12.53 -41.05 -15.68
CA ALA A 176 12.25 -42.18 -14.79
C ALA A 176 12.32 -43.50 -15.58
N SER A 177 13.45 -44.20 -15.45
CA SER A 177 13.68 -45.59 -15.89
C SER A 177 13.67 -45.88 -17.40
N VAL A 178 14.86 -45.79 -18.02
CA VAL A 178 15.18 -46.48 -19.29
C VAL A 178 15.22 -48.02 -19.14
N VAL A 179 14.97 -48.57 -17.95
CA VAL A 179 15.14 -50.01 -17.70
C VAL A 179 13.87 -50.86 -17.94
N ASP A 180 12.65 -50.29 -17.96
CA ASP A 180 11.44 -51.14 -17.85
C ASP A 180 10.41 -51.12 -19.00
N ASN A 181 10.59 -50.42 -20.13
CA ASN A 181 9.56 -50.40 -21.17
C ASN A 181 10.09 -50.58 -22.60
N ILE A 182 10.61 -51.78 -22.89
CA ILE A 182 10.36 -52.39 -24.20
C ILE A 182 8.90 -52.85 -24.14
N VAL A 183 8.04 -52.34 -25.03
CA VAL A 183 6.59 -52.55 -25.08
C VAL A 183 5.78 -51.54 -24.25
N GLN A 184 5.64 -50.31 -24.75
CA GLN A 184 4.33 -49.66 -24.74
C GLN A 184 4.18 -48.68 -25.90
N LYS A 185 2.97 -48.72 -26.46
CA LYS A 185 2.55 -48.24 -27.77
C LYS A 185 2.67 -46.73 -27.94
N ALA A 186 2.95 -46.34 -29.19
CA ALA A 186 2.68 -45.02 -29.73
C ALA A 186 1.22 -44.62 -29.48
N THR A 187 1.03 -43.84 -28.41
CA THR A 187 -0.07 -42.92 -28.23
C THR A 187 0.60 -41.60 -27.93
N GLU A 188 0.08 -40.51 -28.48
CA GLU A 188 0.55 -39.13 -28.34
C GLU A 188 0.46 -38.68 -26.88
N ASN A 189 1.29 -39.26 -26.02
CA ASN A 189 1.38 -38.94 -24.61
C ASN A 189 2.40 -37.82 -24.48
N GLN A 190 1.92 -36.59 -24.32
CA GLN A 190 2.78 -35.55 -23.76
C GLN A 190 3.37 -36.11 -22.45
N PRO A 191 4.69 -35.99 -22.22
CA PRO A 191 5.30 -36.51 -21.01
C PRO A 191 4.57 -35.90 -19.80
N GLU A 192 4.04 -36.76 -18.93
CA GLU A 192 3.34 -36.28 -17.73
C GLU A 192 4.33 -35.46 -16.89
N GLU A 193 4.02 -34.18 -16.72
CA GLU A 193 4.78 -33.27 -15.87
C GLU A 193 4.33 -33.50 -14.42
N ARG A 194 5.25 -33.92 -13.55
CA ARG A 194 4.96 -34.06 -12.12
C ARG A 194 5.52 -32.88 -11.36
N LYS A 195 4.66 -32.13 -10.69
CA LYS A 195 5.08 -31.11 -9.73
C LYS A 195 5.74 -31.78 -8.54
N THR A 196 6.92 -31.31 -8.15
CA THR A 196 7.71 -31.86 -7.03
C THR A 196 7.74 -30.91 -5.85
N GLU A 197 7.77 -29.60 -6.11
CA GLU A 197 7.89 -28.57 -5.08
C GLU A 197 7.23 -27.26 -5.49
N GLU A 198 6.78 -26.49 -4.51
CA GLU A 198 6.33 -25.12 -4.63
C GLU A 198 7.02 -24.26 -3.57
N GLU A 199 7.54 -23.11 -4.00
CA GLU A 199 8.11 -22.08 -3.14
C GLU A 199 7.38 -20.75 -3.36
N VAL A 200 6.90 -20.11 -2.30
CA VAL A 200 6.26 -18.78 -2.37
C VAL A 200 7.14 -17.75 -1.68
N TYR A 201 7.35 -16.63 -2.34
CA TYR A 201 8.22 -15.55 -1.87
C TYR A 201 7.49 -14.22 -1.74
N GLU A 202 7.88 -13.46 -0.72
CA GLU A 202 7.55 -12.04 -0.53
C GLU A 202 8.83 -11.23 -0.42
N LEU A 203 8.79 -9.95 -0.80
CA LEU A 203 9.92 -9.06 -0.57
C LEU A 203 9.81 -8.45 0.82
N ASP A 204 10.87 -8.52 1.62
CA ASP A 204 10.92 -7.82 2.90
C ASP A 204 11.12 -6.30 2.70
N LYS A 205 11.04 -5.57 3.82
CA LYS A 205 11.27 -4.12 3.87
C LYS A 205 12.67 -3.66 3.44
N TYR A 206 13.62 -4.58 3.32
CA TYR A 206 15.00 -4.32 2.89
C TYR A 206 15.22 -4.66 1.41
N GLY A 207 14.19 -5.15 0.72
CA GLY A 207 14.28 -5.52 -0.69
C GLY A 207 14.80 -6.93 -0.93
N ASN A 208 14.81 -7.81 0.09
CA ASN A 208 15.23 -9.20 -0.07
C ASN A 208 14.03 -10.13 -0.22
N TRP A 209 14.16 -11.11 -1.11
CA TRP A 209 13.18 -12.20 -1.21
C TRP A 209 13.22 -13.08 0.03
N GLN A 210 12.10 -13.18 0.71
CA GLN A 210 11.86 -14.07 1.84
C GLN A 210 10.97 -15.21 1.38
N LEU A 211 11.41 -16.43 1.66
CA LEU A 211 10.63 -17.64 1.44
C LEU A 211 9.57 -17.73 2.54
N ILE A 212 8.29 -17.62 2.16
CA ILE A 212 7.17 -17.62 3.11
C ILE A 212 6.43 -18.97 3.17
N ASN A 213 6.60 -19.81 2.15
CA ASN A 213 6.01 -21.15 2.11
C ASN A 213 6.84 -22.08 1.21
N VAL A 214 6.98 -23.33 1.64
CA VAL A 214 7.47 -24.44 0.82
C VAL A 214 6.50 -25.60 0.96
N THR A 215 6.12 -26.20 -0.18
CA THR A 215 5.29 -27.41 -0.22
C THR A 215 5.90 -28.43 -1.17
N SER A 216 6.09 -29.68 -0.73
CA SER A 216 6.61 -30.79 -1.54
C SER A 216 5.51 -31.81 -1.86
N PHE A 217 5.59 -32.50 -3.02
CA PHE A 217 4.53 -33.34 -3.58
C PHE A 217 4.96 -34.78 -3.96
#